data_AF-A0A537U2H1-F1
#
_entry.id   AF-A0A537U2H1-F1
#
_cell.length_a   1.000
_cell.length_b   1.000
_cell.length_c   1.000
_cell.angle_alpha   90.00
_cell.angle_beta   90.00
_cell.angle_gamma   90.00
#
_symmetry.space_group_name_H-M   'P 1'
#
loop_
_entity.id
_entity.type
_entity.pdbx_description
1 polymer ?
#
loop_
_entity_poly.entity_id
_entity_poly.type
_entity_poly.pdbx_seq_one_letter_code
_entity_poly.pdbx_strand_id
1 'polypeptide(L)'
;MDAPVTNFVRAGSLEELKAKGRLVVRGAHRPILVVYDRGRVFAFDNRCPHMGFPLDRGSIDDGILTCHWHHARFDLASGCTFDLWADDVPTCPIEVRDSDVWVKPTFAQPDPAEHWCRRLNDGLTHDLGLVIGKAVHGELAAGVPTTNVVRQIVLFGARSRDGWGVGLTILTALANLLPLLSQEETYLALFHGARRVADDCEGQAPRQERAPLASRPDIVTLKRWLRRWTAVRHREAAERTVLTAIASGSTPGELAGLVLAAETDRAFADSGHSLDFLNKAFECLDLIGWEHAAAVLPTIIGQMVAARGAEESTAWRQPIDLVALCHKAATELSDLFATAWAGAWSDHAALARVLLCDDPVAIMDALKTAVSAGAVPSDLGRSLAYAAALRVAYFGSA
;
A
#
# COMPACT_ATOMS: atom_id res chain seq x y z
N MET A 1 6.17 13.46 -33.17
CA MET A 1 6.86 14.50 -32.38
C MET A 1 6.70 15.79 -33.15
N ASP A 2 5.61 16.52 -32.87
CA ASP A 2 5.32 17.78 -33.54
C ASP A 2 5.91 18.94 -32.72
N ALA A 3 6.40 19.95 -33.41
CA ALA A 3 7.05 21.11 -32.79
C ALA A 3 6.09 21.81 -31.80
N PRO A 4 6.55 22.21 -30.61
CA PRO A 4 5.72 22.95 -29.68
C PRO A 4 5.26 24.25 -30.35
N VAL A 5 3.94 24.47 -30.41
CA VAL A 5 3.38 25.76 -30.82
C VAL A 5 3.69 26.75 -29.68
N THR A 6 4.82 27.43 -29.80
CA THR A 6 5.38 28.34 -28.77
C THR A 6 4.86 29.77 -28.88
N ASN A 7 4.09 30.08 -29.92
CA ASN A 7 3.63 31.44 -30.21
C ASN A 7 2.30 31.75 -29.54
N PHE A 8 2.14 33.00 -29.14
CA PHE A 8 0.88 33.54 -28.64
C PHE A 8 -0.21 33.47 -29.71
N VAL A 9 -1.42 33.09 -29.30
CA VAL A 9 -2.63 33.06 -30.12
C VAL A 9 -3.54 34.21 -29.70
N ARG A 10 -4.06 34.95 -30.67
CA ARG A 10 -5.01 36.04 -30.42
C ARG A 10 -6.33 35.46 -29.93
N ALA A 11 -6.76 35.85 -28.74
CA ALA A 11 -8.02 35.43 -28.13
C ALA A 11 -9.20 36.28 -28.60
N GLY A 12 -8.98 37.58 -28.81
CA GLY A 12 -10.01 38.57 -29.14
C GLY A 12 -9.56 39.96 -28.69
N SER A 13 -10.41 40.97 -28.88
CA SER A 13 -10.13 42.30 -28.32
C SER A 13 -10.47 42.34 -26.82
N LEU A 14 -9.79 43.21 -26.07
CA LEU A 14 -10.09 43.43 -24.65
C LEU A 14 -11.52 43.96 -24.45
N GLU A 15 -12.00 44.81 -25.35
CA GLU A 15 -13.37 45.31 -25.35
C GLU A 15 -14.40 44.19 -25.51
N GLU A 16 -14.18 43.27 -26.45
CA GLU A 16 -15.05 42.11 -26.64
C GLU A 16 -15.07 41.22 -25.39
N LEU A 17 -13.89 40.96 -24.81
CA LEU A 17 -13.78 40.14 -23.62
C LEU A 17 -14.48 40.78 -22.41
N LYS A 18 -14.36 42.10 -22.23
CA LYS A 18 -15.10 42.84 -21.18
C LYS A 18 -16.61 42.73 -21.36
N ALA A 19 -17.10 42.90 -22.60
CA ALA A 19 -18.53 42.86 -22.89
C ALA A 19 -19.14 41.47 -22.68
N LYS A 20 -18.41 40.40 -23.01
CA LYS A 20 -18.87 39.01 -22.88
C LYS A 20 -18.53 38.37 -21.53
N GLY A 21 -17.59 38.94 -20.78
CA GLY A 21 -17.02 38.38 -19.55
C GLY A 21 -16.08 37.18 -19.78
N ARG A 22 -16.27 36.40 -20.84
CA ARG A 22 -15.43 35.26 -21.20
C ARG A 22 -15.37 34.99 -22.70
N LEU A 23 -14.30 34.37 -23.16
CA LEU A 23 -14.10 33.88 -24.53
C LEU A 23 -13.48 32.48 -24.50
N VAL A 24 -13.76 31.67 -25.52
CA VAL A 24 -13.11 30.36 -25.71
C VAL A 24 -12.30 30.40 -27.00
N VAL A 25 -11.02 30.06 -26.89
CA VAL A 25 -10.07 30.05 -28.00
C VAL A 25 -9.64 28.61 -28.29
N ARG A 26 -9.50 28.26 -29.57
CA ARG A 26 -8.88 26.98 -29.93
C ARG A 26 -7.38 27.06 -29.73
N GLY A 27 -6.86 26.37 -28.71
CA GLY A 27 -5.44 26.06 -28.62
C GLY A 27 -5.07 24.90 -29.55
N ALA A 28 -3.76 24.63 -29.70
CA ALA A 28 -3.27 23.54 -30.56
C ALA A 28 -3.75 22.16 -30.12
N HIS A 29 -3.85 21.92 -28.80
CA HIS A 29 -4.25 20.63 -28.23
C HIS A 29 -5.42 20.70 -27.26
N ARG A 30 -5.73 21.89 -26.72
CA ARG A 30 -6.70 22.08 -25.64
C ARG A 30 -7.49 23.37 -25.88
N PRO A 31 -8.82 23.41 -25.69
CA PRO A 31 -9.58 24.65 -25.69
C PRO A 31 -9.13 25.53 -24.51
N ILE A 32 -9.01 26.84 -24.73
CA ILE A 32 -8.56 27.80 -23.72
C ILE A 32 -9.74 28.69 -23.35
N LEU A 33 -10.07 28.75 -22.07
CA LEU A 33 -11.05 29.69 -21.53
C LEU A 33 -10.31 30.96 -21.09
N VAL A 34 -10.69 32.10 -21.65
CA VAL A 34 -10.21 33.43 -21.25
C VAL A 34 -11.33 34.15 -20.51
N VAL A 35 -11.05 34.66 -19.32
CA VAL A 35 -12.01 35.32 -18.44
C VAL A 35 -11.56 36.75 -18.18
N TYR A 36 -12.49 37.69 -18.20
CA TYR A 36 -12.31 39.01 -17.60
C TYR A 36 -13.16 39.11 -16.34
N ASP A 37 -12.49 39.31 -15.21
CA ASP A 37 -13.14 39.48 -13.91
C ASP A 37 -12.43 40.58 -13.12
N ARG A 38 -13.20 41.48 -12.51
CA ARG A 38 -12.72 42.55 -11.62
C ARG A 38 -11.48 43.30 -12.13
N GLY A 39 -11.48 43.67 -13.42
CA GLY A 39 -10.41 44.44 -14.02
C GLY A 39 -9.21 43.64 -14.54
N ARG A 40 -9.21 42.31 -14.37
CA ARG A 40 -8.08 41.43 -14.71
C ARG A 40 -8.49 40.38 -15.75
N VAL A 41 -7.51 39.90 -16.50
CA VAL A 41 -7.69 38.83 -17.50
C VAL A 41 -7.02 37.56 -17.00
N PHE A 42 -7.70 36.43 -17.12
CA PHE A 42 -7.25 35.10 -16.73
C PHE A 42 -7.43 34.09 -17.86
N ALA A 43 -6.65 33.02 -17.90
CA ALA A 43 -6.68 32.04 -18.99
C ALA A 43 -6.34 30.63 -18.48
N PHE A 44 -7.18 29.67 -18.88
CA PHE A 44 -7.20 28.31 -18.35
C PHE A 44 -7.42 27.27 -19.45
N ASP A 45 -7.08 26.01 -19.18
CA ASP A 45 -7.66 24.87 -19.92
C ASP A 45 -9.17 24.90 -19.70
N ASN A 46 -9.96 24.97 -20.77
CA ASN A 46 -11.42 25.00 -20.65
C ASN A 46 -12.00 23.66 -20.18
N ARG A 47 -11.20 22.60 -20.07
CA ARG A 47 -11.67 21.31 -19.56
C ARG A 47 -11.51 21.28 -18.05
N CYS A 48 -12.62 21.11 -17.34
CA CYS A 48 -12.60 20.95 -15.89
C CYS A 48 -11.66 19.79 -15.53
N PRO A 49 -10.68 20.01 -14.65
CA PRO A 49 -9.71 18.98 -14.30
C PRO A 49 -10.35 17.75 -13.63
N HIS A 50 -11.57 17.85 -13.09
CA HIS A 50 -12.30 16.71 -12.52
C HIS A 50 -12.65 15.63 -13.57
N MET A 51 -13.50 15.95 -14.56
CA MET A 51 -13.96 14.99 -15.58
C MET A 51 -14.10 15.60 -16.99
N GLY A 52 -13.40 16.70 -17.25
CA GLY A 52 -13.26 17.28 -18.59
C GLY A 52 -14.40 18.18 -19.07
N PHE A 53 -15.41 18.45 -18.25
CA PHE A 53 -16.55 19.29 -18.65
C PHE A 53 -16.13 20.72 -18.97
N PRO A 54 -16.72 21.38 -19.99
CA PRO A 54 -16.34 22.73 -20.37
C PRO A 54 -16.60 23.77 -19.25
N LEU A 55 -15.56 24.45 -18.79
CA LEU A 55 -15.61 25.47 -17.73
C LEU A 55 -16.27 26.76 -18.19
N ASP A 56 -16.29 27.04 -19.51
CA ASP A 56 -17.00 28.17 -20.10
C ASP A 56 -18.51 28.12 -19.87
N ARG A 57 -19.07 26.94 -19.57
CA ARG A 57 -20.46 26.76 -19.17
C ARG A 57 -20.72 27.01 -17.68
N GLY A 58 -19.67 27.19 -16.89
CA GLY A 58 -19.73 27.45 -15.45
C GLY A 58 -20.18 28.86 -15.08
N SER A 59 -20.21 29.14 -13.78
CA SER A 59 -20.41 30.48 -13.24
C SER A 59 -19.10 31.09 -12.75
N ILE A 60 -19.05 32.41 -12.71
CA ILE A 60 -17.93 33.18 -12.15
C ILE A 60 -18.53 34.20 -11.20
N ASP A 61 -18.12 34.15 -9.95
CA ASP A 61 -18.54 35.10 -8.91
C ASP A 61 -17.40 35.28 -7.90
N ASP A 62 -17.17 36.53 -7.47
CA ASP A 62 -16.09 36.93 -6.57
C ASP A 62 -14.70 36.34 -6.87
N GLY A 63 -14.35 36.17 -8.15
CA GLY A 63 -13.08 35.56 -8.56
C GLY A 63 -13.03 34.03 -8.51
N ILE A 64 -14.16 33.38 -8.29
CA ILE A 64 -14.27 31.92 -8.22
C ILE A 64 -14.95 31.41 -9.49
N LEU A 65 -14.25 30.56 -10.24
CA LEU A 65 -14.80 29.81 -11.36
C LEU A 65 -15.42 28.52 -10.84
N THR A 66 -16.71 28.33 -11.06
CA THR A 66 -17.45 27.12 -10.65
C THR A 66 -17.87 26.30 -11.86
N CYS A 67 -17.42 25.05 -11.94
CA CYS A 67 -17.83 24.13 -13.01
C CYS A 67 -19.35 23.88 -12.95
N HIS A 68 -20.02 23.91 -14.11
CA HIS A 68 -21.47 23.70 -14.16
C HIS A 68 -21.92 22.28 -13.77
N TRP A 69 -21.06 21.29 -13.95
CA TRP A 69 -21.47 19.88 -13.82
C TRP A 69 -21.44 19.38 -12.38
N HIS A 70 -20.24 19.30 -11.78
CA HIS A 70 -20.05 18.79 -10.43
C HIS A 70 -19.76 19.90 -9.41
N HIS A 71 -19.78 21.16 -9.85
CA HIS A 71 -19.56 22.33 -8.99
C HIS A 71 -18.19 22.41 -8.31
N ALA A 72 -17.15 21.80 -8.92
CA ALA A 72 -15.77 22.06 -8.54
C ALA A 72 -15.46 23.56 -8.71
N ARG A 73 -14.84 24.16 -7.70
CA ARG A 73 -14.52 25.59 -7.63
C ARG A 73 -13.03 25.83 -7.76
N PHE A 74 -12.67 26.90 -8.46
CA PHE A 74 -11.29 27.28 -8.74
C PHE A 74 -11.09 28.78 -8.50
N ASP A 75 -9.99 29.14 -7.84
CA ASP A 75 -9.54 30.54 -7.77
C ASP A 75 -9.07 30.99 -9.16
N LEU A 76 -9.61 32.09 -9.68
CA LEU A 76 -9.19 32.62 -10.99
C LEU A 76 -7.72 33.06 -10.98
N ALA A 77 -7.18 33.53 -9.85
CA ALA A 77 -5.84 34.10 -9.82
C ALA A 77 -4.75 33.04 -9.98
N SER A 78 -4.94 31.86 -9.41
CA SER A 78 -3.97 30.77 -9.39
C SER A 78 -4.38 29.55 -10.21
N GLY A 79 -5.68 29.34 -10.44
CA GLY A 79 -6.23 28.08 -10.93
C GLY A 79 -6.38 27.00 -9.84
N CYS A 80 -5.98 27.29 -8.60
CA CYS A 80 -6.07 26.31 -7.52
C CYS A 80 -7.51 25.95 -7.19
N THR A 81 -7.76 24.67 -6.93
CA THR A 81 -9.09 24.20 -6.54
C THR A 81 -9.36 24.42 -5.05
N PHE A 82 -10.61 24.72 -4.73
CA PHE A 82 -11.12 24.67 -3.35
C PHE A 82 -11.61 23.27 -2.96
N ASP A 83 -11.80 22.40 -3.94
CA ASP A 83 -12.46 21.12 -3.82
C ASP A 83 -11.44 20.01 -4.12
N LEU A 84 -10.82 19.42 -3.08
CA LEU A 84 -9.69 18.48 -3.21
C LEU A 84 -9.96 17.23 -4.07
N TRP A 85 -11.24 16.92 -4.30
CA TRP A 85 -11.70 15.86 -5.21
C TRP A 85 -11.58 16.22 -6.69
N ALA A 86 -11.29 17.47 -7.02
CA ALA A 86 -10.82 17.94 -8.31
C ALA A 86 -9.31 18.26 -8.26
N ASP A 87 -8.66 18.42 -9.42
CA ASP A 87 -7.29 18.96 -9.49
C ASP A 87 -7.33 20.47 -9.77
N ASP A 88 -6.19 21.14 -9.68
CA ASP A 88 -6.06 22.54 -10.11
C ASP A 88 -6.31 22.67 -11.61
N VAL A 89 -6.97 23.75 -12.03
CA VAL A 89 -7.17 24.02 -13.45
C VAL A 89 -5.87 24.58 -14.05
N PRO A 90 -5.31 23.95 -15.10
CA PRO A 90 -4.08 24.46 -15.71
C PRO A 90 -4.24 25.88 -16.25
N THR A 91 -3.40 26.80 -15.81
CA THR A 91 -3.34 28.18 -16.31
C THR A 91 -2.35 28.32 -17.47
N CYS A 92 -2.53 29.32 -18.34
CA CYS A 92 -1.57 29.64 -19.38
C CYS A 92 -1.23 31.14 -19.45
N PRO A 93 -0.02 31.53 -19.89
CA PRO A 93 0.39 32.94 -19.93
C PRO A 93 -0.50 33.81 -20.82
N ILE A 94 -0.69 35.07 -20.40
CA ILE A 94 -1.56 36.04 -21.05
C ILE A 94 -0.79 37.34 -21.25
N GLU A 95 -0.99 37.96 -22.41
CA GLU A 95 -0.51 39.31 -22.69
C GLU A 95 -1.64 40.14 -23.28
N VAL A 96 -1.76 41.39 -22.82
CA VAL A 96 -2.59 42.39 -23.50
C VAL A 96 -1.63 43.27 -24.30
N ARG A 97 -1.78 43.24 -25.62
CA ARG A 97 -0.96 44.02 -26.56
C ARG A 97 -1.88 45.01 -27.26
N ASP A 98 -1.64 46.29 -27.05
CA ASP A 98 -2.53 47.38 -27.48
C ASP A 98 -3.97 47.19 -26.98
N SER A 99 -4.85 46.68 -27.84
CA SER A 99 -6.27 46.42 -27.54
C SER A 99 -6.66 44.94 -27.67
N ASP A 100 -5.70 44.05 -27.91
CA ASP A 100 -5.92 42.62 -28.11
C ASP A 100 -5.38 41.79 -26.95
N VAL A 101 -6.13 40.74 -26.61
CA VAL A 101 -5.74 39.72 -25.64
C VAL A 101 -5.09 38.56 -26.38
N TRP A 102 -3.92 38.15 -25.90
CA TRP A 102 -3.11 37.08 -26.45
C TRP A 102 -2.85 36.04 -25.37
N VAL A 103 -2.97 34.76 -25.72
CA VAL A 103 -2.69 33.64 -24.81
C VAL A 103 -1.61 32.74 -25.39
N LYS A 104 -0.67 32.29 -24.56
CA LYS A 104 0.33 31.31 -24.95
C LYS A 104 -0.19 29.91 -24.58
N PRO A 105 -0.45 29.00 -25.53
CA PRO A 105 -1.11 27.71 -25.29
C PRO A 105 -0.16 26.67 -24.65
N THR A 106 0.57 27.07 -23.60
CA THR A 106 1.50 26.25 -22.84
C THR A 106 1.04 26.22 -21.39
N PHE A 107 0.73 25.02 -20.91
CA PHE A 107 0.30 24.75 -19.54
C PHE A 107 1.50 24.12 -18.82
N ALA A 108 2.34 24.94 -18.20
CA ALA A 108 3.54 24.44 -17.54
C ALA A 108 3.14 23.76 -16.21
N GLN A 109 3.39 22.45 -16.10
CA GLN A 109 3.65 21.81 -14.82
C GLN A 109 5.16 21.59 -14.74
N PRO A 110 5.89 22.31 -13.86
CA PRO A 110 7.36 22.25 -13.82
C PRO A 110 7.89 20.84 -13.50
N ASP A 111 7.13 20.07 -12.72
CA ASP A 111 7.46 18.70 -12.34
C ASP A 111 6.18 17.84 -12.24
N PRO A 112 5.84 17.08 -13.30
CA PRO A 112 4.70 16.18 -13.29
C PRO A 112 4.81 15.07 -12.23
N ALA A 113 6.01 14.57 -11.95
CA ALA A 113 6.21 13.49 -10.98
C ALA A 113 5.92 13.99 -9.55
N GLU A 114 6.46 15.15 -9.18
CA GLU A 114 6.18 15.78 -7.89
C GLU A 114 4.69 16.14 -7.75
N HIS A 115 4.07 16.63 -8.82
CA HIS A 115 2.63 16.93 -8.82
C HIS A 115 1.80 15.67 -8.52
N TRP A 116 2.00 14.59 -9.27
CA TRP A 116 1.20 13.38 -9.09
C TRP A 116 1.49 12.68 -7.76
N CYS A 117 2.73 12.71 -7.28
CA CYS A 117 3.08 12.25 -5.93
C CYS A 117 2.27 13.01 -4.85
N ARG A 118 2.21 14.34 -4.91
CA ARG A 118 1.38 15.12 -3.97
C ARG A 118 -0.10 14.77 -4.09
N ARG A 119 -0.61 14.64 -5.32
CA ARG A 119 -2.02 14.27 -5.55
C ARG A 119 -2.36 12.86 -5.08
N LEU A 120 -1.43 11.90 -5.19
CA LEU A 120 -1.62 10.57 -4.62
C LEU A 120 -1.73 10.68 -3.09
N ASN A 121 -0.89 11.48 -2.44
CA ASN A 121 -1.01 11.71 -1.00
C ASN A 121 -2.35 12.36 -0.61
N ASP A 122 -2.82 13.38 -1.34
CA ASP A 122 -4.12 14.00 -1.09
C ASP A 122 -5.27 13.00 -1.25
N GLY A 123 -5.20 12.20 -2.32
CA GLY A 123 -6.18 11.18 -2.64
C GLY A 123 -6.25 10.11 -1.56
N LEU A 124 -5.10 9.61 -1.10
CA LEU A 124 -5.03 8.65 0.01
C LEU A 124 -5.55 9.25 1.31
N THR A 125 -5.21 10.51 1.62
CA THR A 125 -5.57 11.18 2.88
C THR A 125 -7.08 11.39 3.03
N HIS A 126 -7.78 11.66 1.93
CA HIS A 126 -9.21 11.98 1.92
C HIS A 126 -10.08 10.90 1.25
N ASP A 127 -9.51 9.71 1.04
CA ASP A 127 -10.14 8.57 0.37
C ASP A 127 -10.76 8.87 -1.02
N LEU A 128 -10.12 9.74 -1.81
CA LEU A 128 -10.65 10.24 -3.08
C LEU A 128 -10.30 9.34 -4.25
N GLY A 129 -11.17 8.37 -4.55
CA GLY A 129 -10.87 7.32 -5.53
C GLY A 129 -10.47 7.80 -6.92
N LEU A 130 -11.16 8.81 -7.49
CA LEU A 130 -10.78 9.33 -8.82
C LEU A 130 -9.41 10.03 -8.79
N VAL A 131 -9.10 10.74 -7.70
CA VAL A 131 -7.81 11.40 -7.52
C VAL A 131 -6.69 10.37 -7.40
N ILE A 132 -6.90 9.31 -6.60
CA ILE A 132 -5.95 8.18 -6.49
C ILE A 132 -5.70 7.58 -7.88
N GLY A 133 -6.76 7.28 -8.65
CA GLY A 133 -6.62 6.72 -10.00
C GLY A 133 -5.81 7.62 -10.93
N LYS A 134 -6.13 8.91 -10.99
CA LYS A 134 -5.37 9.86 -11.80
C LYS A 134 -3.93 10.01 -11.37
N ALA A 135 -3.67 10.06 -10.07
CA ALA A 135 -2.33 10.23 -9.53
C ALA A 135 -1.45 9.01 -9.82
N VAL A 136 -1.95 7.79 -9.62
CA VAL A 136 -1.24 6.56 -10.01
C VAL A 136 -0.96 6.57 -11.52
N HIS A 137 -1.97 6.87 -12.35
CA HIS A 137 -1.77 6.95 -13.80
C HIS A 137 -0.74 8.01 -14.19
N GLY A 138 -0.79 9.17 -13.54
CA GLY A 138 0.10 10.31 -13.77
C GLY A 138 1.54 10.03 -13.38
N GLU A 139 1.78 9.37 -12.24
CA GLU A 139 3.12 8.92 -11.83
C GLU A 139 3.72 7.92 -12.83
N LEU A 140 2.93 6.93 -13.27
CA LEU A 140 3.36 5.98 -14.29
C LEU A 140 3.68 6.68 -15.62
N ALA A 141 2.83 7.63 -16.05
CA ALA A 141 3.06 8.42 -17.26
C ALA A 141 4.28 9.34 -17.15
N ALA A 142 4.62 9.80 -15.94
CA ALA A 142 5.83 10.57 -15.66
C ALA A 142 7.10 9.69 -15.54
N GLY A 143 6.97 8.37 -15.66
CA GLY A 143 8.09 7.43 -15.57
C GLY A 143 8.57 7.16 -14.14
N VAL A 144 7.73 7.44 -13.13
CA VAL A 144 8.03 7.10 -11.74
C VAL A 144 8.10 5.56 -11.61
N PRO A 145 9.18 4.99 -11.03
CA PRO A 145 9.26 3.56 -10.80
C PRO A 145 8.09 3.05 -9.95
N THR A 146 7.50 1.92 -10.32
CA THR A 146 6.36 1.32 -9.60
C THR A 146 6.69 1.06 -8.13
N THR A 147 7.93 0.71 -7.81
CA THR A 147 8.42 0.53 -6.43
C THR A 147 8.33 1.82 -5.60
N ASN A 148 8.51 3.00 -6.22
CA ASN A 148 8.34 4.29 -5.54
C ASN A 148 6.87 4.56 -5.25
N VAL A 149 5.97 4.24 -6.19
CA VAL A 149 4.51 4.36 -6.00
C VAL A 149 4.05 3.46 -4.84
N VAL A 150 4.48 2.19 -4.84
CA VAL A 150 4.18 1.23 -3.76
C VAL A 150 4.73 1.75 -2.44
N ARG A 151 5.99 2.20 -2.39
CA ARG A 151 6.61 2.79 -1.19
C ARG A 151 5.77 3.94 -0.64
N GLN A 152 5.33 4.86 -1.49
CA GLN A 152 4.51 6.00 -1.06
C GLN A 152 3.21 5.54 -0.38
N ILE A 153 2.50 4.59 -0.99
CA ILE A 153 1.23 4.08 -0.47
C ILE A 153 1.47 3.30 0.84
N VAL A 154 2.50 2.45 0.91
CA VAL A 154 2.85 1.70 2.12
C VAL A 154 3.17 2.64 3.28
N LEU A 155 4.04 3.62 3.04
CA LEU A 155 4.41 4.59 4.07
C LEU A 155 3.21 5.45 4.49
N PHE A 156 2.20 5.62 3.63
CA PHE A 156 0.93 6.24 4.01
C PHE A 156 0.14 5.33 4.94
N GLY A 157 -0.09 4.06 4.55
CA GLY A 157 -0.80 3.12 5.42
C GLY A 157 -0.14 2.96 6.79
N ALA A 158 1.19 2.87 6.84
CA ALA A 158 1.94 2.69 8.08
C ALA A 158 1.89 3.89 9.04
N ARG A 159 1.67 5.11 8.53
CA ARG A 159 1.58 6.34 9.36
C ARG A 159 0.14 6.72 9.70
N SER A 160 -0.81 6.43 8.80
CA SER A 160 -2.18 6.96 8.87
C SER A 160 -3.12 6.11 9.74
N ARG A 161 -2.67 4.94 10.22
CA ARG A 161 -3.43 4.10 11.16
C ARG A 161 -2.53 3.36 12.13
N ASP A 162 -3.09 3.00 13.28
CA ASP A 162 -2.40 2.21 14.29
C ASP A 162 -2.59 0.70 14.09
N GLY A 163 -1.79 0.09 13.20
CA GLY A 163 -1.80 -1.36 12.94
C GLY A 163 -1.59 -1.72 11.48
N TRP A 164 -1.39 -3.01 11.20
CA TRP A 164 -1.32 -3.53 9.83
C TRP A 164 -2.72 -3.84 9.29
N GLY A 165 -3.02 -3.29 8.12
CA GLY A 165 -4.31 -3.38 7.48
C GLY A 165 -4.42 -4.42 6.38
N VAL A 166 -5.65 -4.86 6.10
CA VAL A 166 -5.92 -5.72 4.92
C VAL A 166 -5.55 -5.01 3.62
N GLY A 167 -5.67 -3.68 3.56
CA GLY A 167 -5.23 -2.88 2.43
C GLY A 167 -3.73 -2.97 2.19
N LEU A 168 -2.90 -2.96 3.24
CA LEU A 168 -1.46 -3.18 3.10
C LEU A 168 -1.16 -4.61 2.64
N THR A 169 -1.86 -5.62 3.18
CA THR A 169 -1.76 -7.01 2.68
C THR A 169 -2.09 -7.11 1.19
N ILE A 170 -3.21 -6.52 0.74
CA ILE A 170 -3.65 -6.55 -0.65
C ILE A 170 -2.64 -5.82 -1.54
N LEU A 171 -2.21 -4.62 -1.16
CA LEU A 171 -1.22 -3.85 -1.90
C LEU A 171 0.08 -4.64 -2.06
N THR A 172 0.62 -5.22 -0.99
CA THR A 172 1.85 -6.01 -1.05
C THR A 172 1.69 -7.24 -1.94
N ALA A 173 0.57 -7.96 -1.82
CA ALA A 173 0.30 -9.12 -2.67
C ALA A 173 0.24 -8.73 -4.16
N LEU A 174 -0.43 -7.63 -4.50
CA LEU A 174 -0.48 -7.10 -5.86
C LEU A 174 0.88 -6.58 -6.34
N ALA A 175 1.64 -5.94 -5.46
CA ALA A 175 2.97 -5.41 -5.77
C ALA A 175 3.95 -6.52 -6.17
N ASN A 176 3.88 -7.70 -5.55
CA ASN A 176 4.66 -8.88 -5.93
C ASN A 176 4.31 -9.41 -7.33
N LEU A 177 3.12 -9.11 -7.85
CA LEU A 177 2.68 -9.55 -9.17
C LEU A 177 3.09 -8.57 -10.27
N LEU A 178 3.43 -7.32 -9.94
CA LEU A 178 3.72 -6.27 -10.95
C LEU A 178 4.70 -6.67 -12.04
N PRO A 179 5.80 -7.41 -11.78
CA PRO A 179 6.73 -7.84 -12.84
C PRO A 179 6.10 -8.76 -13.90
N LEU A 180 4.93 -9.33 -13.60
CA LEU A 180 4.20 -10.27 -14.47
C LEU A 180 3.02 -9.60 -15.18
N LEU A 181 2.68 -8.35 -14.85
CA LEU A 181 1.49 -7.67 -15.34
C LEU A 181 1.78 -6.81 -16.57
N SER A 182 0.78 -6.67 -17.43
CA SER A 182 0.81 -5.64 -18.49
C SER A 182 0.80 -4.23 -17.89
N GLN A 183 1.00 -3.20 -18.73
CA GLN A 183 0.93 -1.80 -18.28
C GLN A 183 -0.46 -1.43 -17.74
N GLU A 184 -1.52 -1.90 -18.39
CA GLU A 184 -2.90 -1.65 -17.96
C GLU A 184 -3.20 -2.33 -16.61
N GLU A 185 -2.81 -3.59 -16.47
CA GLU A 185 -2.99 -4.35 -15.22
C GLU A 185 -2.11 -3.82 -14.09
N THR A 186 -0.91 -3.33 -14.38
CA THR A 186 -0.04 -2.62 -13.41
C THR A 186 -0.75 -1.42 -12.82
N TYR A 187 -1.37 -0.60 -13.67
CA TYR A 187 -2.17 0.54 -13.22
C TYR A 187 -3.34 0.08 -12.33
N LEU A 188 -4.11 -0.92 -12.76
CA LEU A 188 -5.25 -1.44 -12.00
C LEU A 188 -4.84 -2.03 -10.65
N ALA A 189 -3.72 -2.75 -10.60
CA ALA A 189 -3.17 -3.33 -9.38
C ALA A 189 -2.77 -2.24 -8.37
N LEU A 190 -2.03 -1.22 -8.82
CA LEU A 190 -1.62 -0.10 -7.97
C LEU A 190 -2.82 0.73 -7.51
N PHE A 191 -3.76 1.01 -8.40
CA PHE A 191 -5.00 1.72 -8.06
C PHE A 191 -5.82 0.95 -7.03
N HIS A 192 -6.01 -0.36 -7.22
CA HIS A 192 -6.76 -1.20 -6.29
C HIS A 192 -6.09 -1.25 -4.91
N GLY A 193 -4.77 -1.49 -4.87
CA GLY A 193 -4.00 -1.48 -3.62
C GLY A 193 -4.10 -0.13 -2.90
N ALA A 194 -3.91 0.98 -3.61
CA ALA A 194 -4.04 2.33 -3.07
C ALA A 194 -5.43 2.61 -2.48
N ARG A 195 -6.49 2.22 -3.19
CA ARG A 195 -7.88 2.33 -2.72
C ARG A 195 -8.12 1.57 -1.43
N ARG A 196 -7.61 0.34 -1.32
CA ARG A 196 -7.77 -0.47 -0.12
C ARG A 196 -6.99 0.09 1.07
N VAL A 197 -5.81 0.65 0.84
CA VAL A 197 -5.04 1.31 1.89
C VAL A 197 -5.72 2.60 2.37
N ALA A 198 -6.28 3.40 1.45
CA ALA A 198 -7.00 4.62 1.80
C ALA A 198 -8.27 4.33 2.63
N ASP A 199 -9.09 3.37 2.18
CA ASP A 199 -10.29 2.87 2.89
C ASP A 199 -9.96 2.38 4.31
N ASP A 200 -8.87 1.61 4.46
CA ASP A 200 -8.36 1.15 5.75
C ASP A 200 -7.93 2.28 6.71
N CYS A 201 -7.57 3.45 6.18
CA CYS A 201 -7.08 4.59 6.95
C CYS A 201 -8.17 5.65 7.18
N GLU A 202 -9.28 5.61 6.45
CA GLU A 202 -10.34 6.59 6.58
C GLU A 202 -10.90 6.61 8.01
N GLY A 203 -10.95 7.81 8.60
CA GLY A 203 -11.43 8.01 9.97
C GLY A 203 -10.54 7.42 11.08
N GLN A 204 -9.38 6.84 10.74
CA GLN A 204 -8.45 6.29 11.73
C GLN A 204 -7.58 7.39 12.35
N ALA A 205 -7.15 7.15 13.60
CA ALA A 205 -6.14 7.97 14.23
C ALA A 205 -4.74 7.63 13.67
N PRO A 206 -3.91 8.64 13.34
CA PRO A 206 -2.53 8.39 12.94
C PRO A 206 -1.74 7.63 14.00
N ARG A 207 -0.79 6.80 13.56
CA ARG A 207 0.08 6.05 14.46
C ARG A 207 0.94 7.01 15.28
N GLN A 208 0.97 6.82 16.59
CA GLN A 208 1.93 7.48 17.46
C GLN A 208 3.26 6.72 17.45
N GLU A 209 4.32 7.40 17.02
CA GLU A 209 5.65 6.80 16.96
C GLU A 209 6.23 6.53 18.35
N ARG A 210 7.00 5.44 18.44
CA ARG A 210 7.73 5.05 19.64
C ARG A 210 9.22 5.09 19.32
N ALA A 211 10.02 5.46 20.32
CA ALA A 211 11.48 5.52 20.18
C ALA A 211 12.14 4.22 20.64
N PRO A 212 13.27 3.81 20.02
CA PRO A 212 14.10 2.72 20.53
C PRO A 212 14.62 3.00 21.94
N LEU A 213 15.25 2.00 22.55
CA LEU A 213 16.00 2.18 23.79
C LEU A 213 17.31 2.93 23.51
N ALA A 214 17.82 3.63 24.53
CA ALA A 214 19.15 4.23 24.47
C ALA A 214 20.28 3.17 24.53
N SER A 215 20.01 2.03 25.17
CA SER A 215 20.91 0.89 25.21
C SER A 215 20.85 0.08 23.91
N ARG A 216 21.93 -0.64 23.59
CA ARG A 216 22.06 -1.50 22.42
C ARG A 216 22.40 -2.94 22.83
N PRO A 217 21.46 -3.66 23.46
CA PRO A 217 21.65 -5.08 23.79
C PRO A 217 21.83 -5.91 22.53
N ASP A 218 22.50 -7.06 22.65
CA ASP A 218 22.64 -8.01 21.56
C ASP A 218 21.29 -8.60 21.10
N ILE A 219 21.26 -9.13 19.88
CA ILE A 219 20.03 -9.67 19.26
C ILE A 219 19.44 -10.86 20.03
N VAL A 220 20.27 -11.66 20.72
CA VAL A 220 19.83 -12.81 21.52
C VAL A 220 19.05 -12.31 22.75
N THR A 221 19.52 -11.24 23.37
CA THR A 221 18.85 -10.57 24.48
C THR A 221 17.55 -9.93 24.04
N LEU A 222 17.54 -9.22 22.92
CA LEU A 222 16.30 -8.65 22.34
C LEU A 222 15.28 -9.75 22.01
N LYS A 223 15.73 -10.89 21.50
CA LYS A 223 14.87 -12.07 21.22
C LYS A 223 14.20 -12.61 22.49
N ARG A 224 14.95 -12.75 23.58
CA ARG A 224 14.36 -13.14 24.88
C ARG A 224 13.35 -12.12 25.39
N TRP A 225 13.64 -10.83 25.23
CA TRP A 225 12.73 -9.76 25.65
C TRP A 225 11.44 -9.76 24.84
N LEU A 226 11.52 -9.85 23.51
CA LEU A 226 10.33 -9.82 22.65
C LEU A 226 9.39 -10.99 22.95
N ARG A 227 9.93 -12.20 23.15
CA ARG A 227 9.15 -13.37 23.60
C ARG A 227 8.45 -13.09 24.93
N ARG A 228 9.18 -12.55 25.92
CA ARG A 228 8.62 -12.16 27.22
C ARG A 228 7.49 -11.15 27.08
N TRP A 229 7.70 -10.07 26.32
CA TRP A 229 6.70 -9.00 26.16
C TRP A 229 5.45 -9.47 25.43
N THR A 230 5.61 -10.34 24.44
CA THR A 230 4.51 -10.99 23.73
C THR A 230 3.71 -11.89 24.68
N ALA A 231 4.38 -12.70 25.50
CA ALA A 231 3.73 -13.58 26.48
C ALA A 231 2.90 -12.81 27.53
N VAL A 232 3.34 -11.60 27.92
CA VAL A 232 2.60 -10.74 28.87
C VAL A 232 1.76 -9.65 28.19
N ARG A 233 1.59 -9.73 26.86
CA ARG A 233 0.79 -8.81 26.04
C ARG A 233 1.18 -7.32 26.19
N HIS A 234 2.46 -7.03 26.41
CA HIS A 234 2.96 -5.66 26.58
C HIS A 234 3.43 -5.06 25.24
N ARG A 235 2.52 -4.36 24.58
CA ARG A 235 2.72 -3.81 23.23
C ARG A 235 3.91 -2.84 23.12
N GLU A 236 3.98 -1.84 24.00
CA GLU A 236 5.00 -0.80 23.92
C GLU A 236 6.40 -1.37 24.13
N ALA A 237 6.55 -2.32 25.06
CA ALA A 237 7.82 -2.97 25.31
C ALA A 237 8.25 -3.82 24.11
N ALA A 238 7.33 -4.54 23.48
CA ALA A 238 7.58 -5.32 22.27
C ALA A 238 8.01 -4.42 21.09
N GLU A 239 7.27 -3.34 20.83
CA GLU A 239 7.54 -2.44 19.71
C GLU A 239 8.90 -1.74 19.88
N ARG A 240 9.20 -1.26 21.09
CA ARG A 240 10.51 -0.65 21.40
C ARG A 240 11.66 -1.65 21.30
N THR A 241 11.43 -2.94 21.59
CA THR A 241 12.43 -3.98 21.41
C THR A 241 12.78 -4.16 19.92
N VAL A 242 11.78 -4.24 19.04
CA VAL A 242 12.00 -4.33 17.59
C VAL A 242 12.68 -3.09 17.03
N LEU A 243 12.22 -1.90 17.42
CA LEU A 243 12.85 -0.64 17.04
C LEU A 243 14.31 -0.53 17.50
N THR A 244 14.64 -1.11 18.66
CA THR A 244 16.02 -1.15 19.17
C THR A 244 16.91 -2.08 18.34
N ALA A 245 16.38 -3.21 17.87
CA ALA A 245 17.09 -4.08 16.92
C ALA A 245 17.39 -3.33 15.61
N ILE A 246 16.38 -2.65 15.05
CA ILE A 246 16.54 -1.84 13.83
C ILE A 246 17.60 -0.75 14.02
N ALA A 247 17.49 0.04 15.09
CA ALA A 247 18.45 1.12 15.40
C ALA A 247 19.87 0.62 15.70
N SER A 248 20.01 -0.66 16.06
CA SER A 248 21.30 -1.33 16.29
C SER A 248 21.92 -1.89 15.01
N GLY A 249 21.25 -1.77 13.86
CA GLY A 249 21.75 -2.22 12.56
C GLY A 249 21.56 -3.72 12.32
N SER A 250 20.59 -4.35 12.98
CA SER A 250 20.25 -5.76 12.71
C SER A 250 19.88 -5.96 11.24
N THR A 251 20.38 -7.06 10.68
CA THR A 251 20.09 -7.47 9.30
C THR A 251 18.62 -7.89 9.14
N PRO A 252 18.09 -7.90 7.90
CA PRO A 252 16.76 -8.43 7.60
C PRO A 252 16.49 -9.81 8.21
N GLY A 253 17.45 -10.73 8.10
CA GLY A 253 17.31 -12.09 8.65
C GLY A 253 17.26 -12.11 10.18
N GLU A 254 18.03 -11.25 10.85
CA GLU A 254 17.98 -11.11 12.32
C GLU A 254 16.66 -10.51 12.80
N LEU A 255 16.13 -9.51 12.09
CA LEU A 255 14.83 -8.90 12.38
C LEU A 255 13.68 -9.89 12.16
N ALA A 256 13.69 -10.62 11.04
CA ALA A 256 12.71 -11.67 10.78
C ALA A 256 12.79 -12.77 11.86
N GLY A 257 14.00 -13.25 12.18
CA GLY A 257 14.22 -14.27 13.21
C GLY A 257 13.90 -13.82 14.64
N LEU A 258 13.91 -12.51 14.90
CA LEU A 258 13.47 -11.90 16.15
C LEU A 258 11.94 -11.98 16.28
N VAL A 259 11.21 -11.46 15.29
CA VAL A 259 9.75 -11.35 15.32
C VAL A 259 9.09 -12.73 15.15
N LEU A 260 9.56 -13.55 14.20
CA LEU A 260 9.03 -14.90 13.98
C LEU A 260 9.15 -15.78 15.21
N ALA A 261 10.25 -15.68 15.97
CA ALA A 261 10.43 -16.49 17.15
C ALA A 261 9.51 -16.10 18.32
N ALA A 262 9.05 -14.86 18.37
CA ALA A 262 8.04 -14.44 19.35
C ALA A 262 6.63 -14.83 18.88
N GLU A 263 6.38 -14.77 17.58
CA GLU A 263 5.09 -15.13 17.01
C GLU A 263 4.79 -16.63 17.11
N THR A 264 5.78 -17.48 16.83
CA THR A 264 5.62 -18.94 16.82
C THR A 264 5.65 -19.60 18.19
N ASP A 265 5.83 -18.83 19.28
CA ASP A 265 5.67 -19.34 20.64
C ASP A 265 4.22 -19.73 20.97
N ARG A 266 3.26 -19.18 20.21
CA ARG A 266 1.83 -19.48 20.35
C ARG A 266 1.37 -20.24 19.12
N ALA A 267 0.77 -21.40 19.32
CA ALA A 267 0.36 -22.26 18.22
C ALA A 267 -0.81 -21.60 17.49
N PHE A 268 -0.67 -21.39 16.18
CA PHE A 268 -1.75 -20.87 15.34
C PHE A 268 -2.36 -19.56 15.86
N ALA A 269 -1.49 -18.64 16.29
CA ALA A 269 -1.87 -17.35 16.87
C ALA A 269 -2.78 -16.55 15.94
N ASP A 270 -3.94 -16.11 16.46
CA ASP A 270 -4.99 -15.41 15.70
C ASP A 270 -5.39 -16.14 14.40
N SER A 271 -5.56 -17.46 14.52
CA SER A 271 -5.83 -18.38 13.41
C SER A 271 -4.83 -18.31 12.25
N GLY A 272 -3.61 -17.85 12.52
CA GLY A 272 -2.55 -17.67 11.53
C GLY A 272 -2.50 -16.29 10.85
N HIS A 273 -3.46 -15.40 11.09
CA HIS A 273 -3.46 -14.07 10.46
C HIS A 273 -2.26 -13.23 10.91
N SER A 274 -1.89 -13.31 12.18
CA SER A 274 -0.74 -12.59 12.70
C SER A 274 0.54 -13.00 11.95
N LEU A 275 0.75 -14.29 11.69
CA LEU A 275 1.87 -14.78 10.88
C LEU A 275 1.78 -14.33 9.40
N ASP A 276 0.59 -14.29 8.81
CA ASP A 276 0.39 -13.74 7.45
C ASP A 276 0.80 -12.26 7.39
N PHE A 277 0.38 -11.45 8.36
CA PHE A 277 0.77 -10.03 8.42
C PHE A 277 2.28 -9.85 8.59
N LEU A 278 2.94 -10.69 9.40
CA LEU A 278 4.41 -10.71 9.49
C LEU A 278 5.04 -10.99 8.11
N ASN A 279 4.59 -12.04 7.43
CA ASN A 279 5.11 -12.42 6.13
C ASN A 279 4.89 -11.31 5.09
N LYS A 280 3.70 -10.69 5.07
CA LYS A 280 3.40 -9.57 4.17
C LYS A 280 4.20 -8.32 4.52
N ALA A 281 4.48 -8.05 5.79
CA ALA A 281 5.39 -6.97 6.16
C ALA A 281 6.82 -7.20 5.64
N PHE A 282 7.32 -8.45 5.65
CA PHE A 282 8.63 -8.79 5.09
C PHE A 282 8.66 -8.67 3.56
N GLU A 283 7.69 -9.26 2.85
CA GLU A 283 7.55 -9.10 1.40
C GLU A 283 7.46 -7.62 1.01
N CYS A 284 6.72 -6.83 1.80
CA CYS A 284 6.62 -5.40 1.61
C CYS A 284 7.98 -4.70 1.71
N LEU A 285 8.80 -5.05 2.70
CA LEU A 285 10.15 -4.49 2.87
C LEU A 285 11.12 -4.94 1.79
N ASP A 286 10.98 -6.16 1.27
CA ASP A 286 11.74 -6.63 0.11
C ASP A 286 11.41 -5.80 -1.16
N LEU A 287 10.16 -5.34 -1.29
CA LEU A 287 9.71 -4.50 -2.40
C LEU A 287 10.14 -3.03 -2.29
N ILE A 288 10.05 -2.43 -1.09
CA ILE A 288 10.23 -0.98 -0.91
C ILE A 288 11.59 -0.59 -0.32
N GLY A 289 12.33 -1.54 0.25
CA GLY A 289 13.60 -1.36 0.92
C GLY A 289 13.51 -1.54 2.45
N TRP A 290 14.46 -2.28 3.03
CA TRP A 290 14.55 -2.54 4.47
C TRP A 290 14.98 -1.32 5.30
N GLU A 291 15.46 -0.24 4.67
CA GLU A 291 15.63 1.07 5.29
C GLU A 291 14.32 1.63 5.87
N HIS A 292 13.17 1.15 5.40
CA HIS A 292 11.85 1.52 5.89
C HIS A 292 11.32 0.61 7.02
N ALA A 293 12.13 -0.33 7.53
CA ALA A 293 11.70 -1.27 8.57
C ALA A 293 11.14 -0.58 9.82
N ALA A 294 11.67 0.59 10.20
CA ALA A 294 11.19 1.36 11.35
C ALA A 294 9.78 1.95 11.17
N ALA A 295 9.33 2.14 9.92
CA ALA A 295 7.96 2.55 9.62
C ALA A 295 7.04 1.33 9.55
N VAL A 296 7.51 0.23 8.96
CA VAL A 296 6.68 -0.94 8.64
C VAL A 296 6.55 -1.92 9.81
N LEU A 297 7.65 -2.43 10.36
CA LEU A 297 7.60 -3.52 11.36
C LEU A 297 6.79 -3.18 12.61
N PRO A 298 6.76 -1.94 13.14
CA PRO A 298 5.91 -1.61 14.27
C PRO A 298 4.40 -1.82 14.05
N THR A 299 3.94 -1.72 12.80
CA THR A 299 2.50 -1.82 12.47
C THR A 299 1.92 -3.20 12.78
N ILE A 300 2.72 -4.26 12.65
CA ILE A 300 2.30 -5.64 12.95
C ILE A 300 2.43 -6.01 14.44
N ILE A 301 3.21 -5.26 15.23
CA ILE A 301 3.51 -5.64 16.62
C ILE A 301 2.27 -5.59 17.51
N GLY A 302 1.38 -4.62 17.30
CA GLY A 302 0.14 -4.54 18.06
C GLY A 302 -0.71 -5.81 17.94
N GLN A 303 -0.93 -6.26 16.71
CA GLN A 303 -1.69 -7.47 16.41
C GLN A 303 -0.95 -8.72 16.89
N MET A 304 0.37 -8.81 16.64
CA MET A 304 1.21 -9.90 17.13
C MET A 304 1.06 -10.05 18.66
N VAL A 305 1.23 -8.98 19.42
CA VAL A 305 1.14 -9.02 20.88
C VAL A 305 -0.29 -9.33 21.37
N ALA A 306 -1.31 -8.86 20.65
CA ALA A 306 -2.72 -9.14 20.99
C ALA A 306 -3.19 -10.55 20.59
N ALA A 307 -2.52 -11.22 19.65
CA ALA A 307 -2.92 -12.51 19.13
C ALA A 307 -3.10 -13.57 20.23
N ARG A 308 -4.11 -14.42 20.09
CA ARG A 308 -4.33 -15.54 21.00
C ARG A 308 -3.89 -16.82 20.32
N GLY A 309 -3.09 -17.61 21.03
CA GLY A 309 -2.74 -18.95 20.57
C GLY A 309 -3.95 -19.88 20.65
N ALA A 310 -4.02 -20.83 19.74
CA ALA A 310 -5.06 -21.85 19.76
C ALA A 310 -4.97 -22.76 20.99
N GLU A 311 -3.79 -22.86 21.60
CA GLU A 311 -3.58 -23.53 22.89
C GLU A 311 -4.30 -22.87 24.07
N GLU A 312 -4.68 -21.59 23.92
CA GLU A 312 -5.53 -20.88 24.88
C GLU A 312 -7.02 -21.26 24.74
N SER A 313 -7.40 -21.97 23.68
CA SER A 313 -8.78 -22.40 23.40
C SER A 313 -9.09 -23.78 23.96
N THR A 314 -10.31 -23.95 24.49
CA THR A 314 -10.81 -25.27 24.90
C THR A 314 -11.06 -26.20 23.72
N ALA A 315 -11.32 -25.65 22.52
CA ALA A 315 -11.58 -26.44 21.32
C ALA A 315 -10.36 -27.26 20.87
N TRP A 316 -9.15 -26.83 21.23
CA TRP A 316 -7.90 -27.56 20.93
C TRP A 316 -7.55 -28.63 21.96
N ARG A 317 -8.37 -28.78 23.01
CA ARG A 317 -8.15 -29.78 24.07
C ARG A 317 -9.13 -30.95 24.02
N GLN A 318 -10.14 -30.91 23.14
CA GLN A 318 -11.22 -31.89 23.09
C GLN A 318 -11.69 -32.15 21.64
N PRO A 319 -12.02 -33.41 21.26
CA PRO A 319 -11.90 -34.64 22.05
C PRO A 319 -10.44 -35.14 22.18
N ILE A 320 -9.55 -34.64 21.32
CA ILE A 320 -8.12 -34.94 21.33
C ILE A 320 -7.39 -33.70 21.85
N ASP A 321 -6.42 -33.89 22.75
CA ASP A 321 -5.56 -32.80 23.22
C ASP A 321 -4.50 -32.47 22.16
N LEU A 322 -4.86 -31.61 21.22
CA LEU A 322 -3.98 -31.15 20.14
C LEU A 322 -2.80 -30.36 20.70
N VAL A 323 -2.96 -29.67 21.83
CA VAL A 323 -1.87 -28.91 22.46
C VAL A 323 -0.77 -29.86 22.94
N ALA A 324 -1.14 -30.90 23.68
CA ALA A 324 -0.20 -31.91 24.15
C ALA A 324 0.48 -32.63 22.96
N LEU A 325 -0.30 -32.95 21.92
CA LEU A 325 0.20 -33.59 20.71
C LEU A 325 1.22 -32.71 19.97
N CYS A 326 0.90 -31.42 19.75
CA CYS A 326 1.79 -30.45 19.11
C CYS A 326 3.09 -30.24 19.91
N HIS A 327 3.02 -30.12 21.24
CA HIS A 327 4.22 -29.98 22.08
C HIS A 327 5.13 -31.21 21.97
N LYS A 328 4.55 -32.41 22.06
CA LYS A 328 5.31 -33.66 21.90
C LYS A 328 5.96 -33.73 20.52
N ALA A 329 5.18 -33.47 19.46
CA ALA A 329 5.68 -33.49 18.09
C ALA A 329 6.78 -32.45 17.86
N ALA A 330 6.66 -31.24 18.42
CA ALA A 330 7.68 -30.20 18.29
C ALA A 330 9.03 -30.61 18.89
N THR A 331 9.03 -31.26 20.06
CA THR A 331 10.26 -31.82 20.66
C THR A 331 10.85 -32.94 19.79
N GLU A 332 10.02 -33.92 19.39
CA GLU A 332 10.47 -35.05 18.57
C GLU A 332 11.01 -34.60 17.20
N LEU A 333 10.34 -33.66 16.53
CA LEU A 333 10.77 -33.13 15.24
C LEU A 333 12.09 -32.37 15.35
N SER A 334 12.32 -31.64 16.43
CA SER A 334 13.62 -30.95 16.66
C SER A 334 14.77 -31.96 16.71
N ASP A 335 14.60 -33.06 17.43
CA ASP A 335 15.61 -34.12 17.54
C ASP A 335 15.79 -34.85 16.19
N LEU A 336 14.69 -35.10 15.48
CA LEU A 336 14.73 -35.70 14.15
C LEU A 336 15.46 -34.82 13.15
N PHE A 337 15.22 -33.51 13.10
CA PHE A 337 15.95 -32.61 12.21
C PHE A 337 17.43 -32.51 12.55
N ALA A 338 17.82 -32.66 13.82
CA ALA A 338 19.21 -32.66 14.24
C ALA A 338 19.98 -33.93 13.82
N THR A 339 19.27 -35.04 13.60
CA THR A 339 19.85 -36.36 13.32
C THR A 339 19.58 -36.87 11.90
N ALA A 340 18.61 -36.29 11.20
CA ALA A 340 18.27 -36.66 9.83
C ALA A 340 19.38 -36.26 8.86
N TRP A 341 19.64 -37.15 7.90
CA TRP A 341 20.43 -36.80 6.73
C TRP A 341 19.52 -36.14 5.69
N ALA A 342 19.94 -35.00 5.13
CA ALA A 342 19.23 -34.35 4.04
C ALA A 342 19.32 -35.23 2.78
N GLY A 343 18.24 -35.94 2.47
CA GLY A 343 18.09 -36.79 1.29
C GLY A 343 17.15 -36.17 0.25
N ALA A 344 17.10 -36.75 -0.95
CA ALA A 344 16.14 -36.35 -1.98
C ALA A 344 14.75 -36.95 -1.68
N TRP A 345 14.06 -36.43 -0.67
CA TRP A 345 12.67 -36.80 -0.37
C TRP A 345 11.71 -36.14 -1.38
N SER A 346 10.69 -36.88 -1.85
CA SER A 346 9.80 -36.38 -2.91
C SER A 346 8.33 -36.81 -2.80
N ASP A 347 7.93 -37.43 -1.69
CA ASP A 347 6.58 -37.99 -1.47
C ASP A 347 5.52 -36.92 -1.11
N HIS A 348 5.62 -35.73 -1.70
CA HIS A 348 4.84 -34.56 -1.31
C HIS A 348 3.33 -34.80 -1.36
N ALA A 349 2.86 -35.45 -2.42
CA ALA A 349 1.43 -35.73 -2.65
C ALA A 349 0.89 -36.84 -1.73
N ALA A 350 1.74 -37.80 -1.34
CA ALA A 350 1.36 -38.81 -0.37
C ALA A 350 1.18 -38.18 1.02
N LEU A 351 2.15 -37.38 1.46
CA LEU A 351 2.05 -36.64 2.72
C LEU A 351 0.84 -35.71 2.71
N ALA A 352 0.61 -34.94 1.63
CA ALA A 352 -0.53 -34.04 1.51
C ALA A 352 -1.90 -34.73 1.67
N ARG A 353 -2.04 -35.98 1.19
CA ARG A 353 -3.27 -36.77 1.41
C ARG A 353 -3.51 -37.06 2.88
N VAL A 354 -2.46 -37.37 3.64
CA VAL A 354 -2.56 -37.58 5.09
C VAL A 354 -2.87 -36.27 5.81
N LEU A 355 -2.25 -35.15 5.41
CA LEU A 355 -2.52 -33.82 5.98
C LEU A 355 -3.98 -33.37 5.82
N LEU A 356 -4.71 -33.94 4.85
CA LEU A 356 -6.13 -33.66 4.62
C LEU A 356 -7.09 -34.56 5.40
N CYS A 357 -6.58 -35.58 6.09
CA CYS A 357 -7.38 -36.44 6.97
C CYS A 357 -7.79 -35.71 8.26
N ASP A 358 -8.65 -36.34 9.05
CA ASP A 358 -9.20 -35.83 10.30
C ASP A 358 -8.52 -36.41 11.55
N ASP A 359 -7.57 -37.35 11.39
CA ASP A 359 -6.78 -37.91 12.50
C ASP A 359 -5.48 -37.10 12.73
N PRO A 360 -5.42 -36.28 13.79
CA PRO A 360 -4.25 -35.47 14.08
C PRO A 360 -3.02 -36.30 14.49
N VAL A 361 -3.19 -37.50 15.06
CA VAL A 361 -2.07 -38.36 15.44
C VAL A 361 -1.41 -38.92 14.19
N ALA A 362 -2.20 -39.43 13.25
CA ALA A 362 -1.71 -39.91 11.96
C ALA A 362 -1.00 -38.80 11.17
N ILE A 363 -1.50 -37.57 11.22
CA ILE A 363 -0.85 -36.39 10.63
C ILE A 363 0.54 -36.16 11.23
N MET A 364 0.64 -36.14 12.56
CA MET A 364 1.92 -35.89 13.25
C MET A 364 2.93 -37.02 13.01
N ASP A 365 2.48 -38.27 13.00
CA ASP A 365 3.33 -39.42 12.71
C ASP A 365 3.83 -39.40 11.26
N ALA A 366 2.98 -39.05 10.29
CA ALA A 366 3.39 -38.90 8.90
C ALA A 366 4.43 -37.78 8.69
N LEU A 367 4.29 -36.65 9.40
CA LEU A 367 5.30 -35.59 9.38
C LEU A 367 6.65 -36.10 9.91
N LYS A 368 6.66 -36.81 11.04
CA LYS A 368 7.89 -37.39 11.61
C LYS A 368 8.50 -38.44 10.69
N THR A 369 7.69 -39.34 10.11
CA THR A 369 8.16 -40.33 9.14
C THR A 369 8.79 -39.68 7.91
N ALA A 370 8.20 -38.60 7.39
CA ALA A 370 8.78 -37.86 6.27
C ALA A 370 10.17 -37.31 6.64
N VAL A 371 10.32 -36.69 7.81
CA VAL A 371 11.63 -36.17 8.28
C VAL A 371 12.63 -37.30 8.46
N SER A 372 12.24 -38.42 9.08
CA SER A 372 13.10 -39.60 9.21
C SER A 372 13.52 -40.19 7.86
N ALA A 373 12.70 -40.02 6.82
CA ALA A 373 13.00 -40.41 5.44
C ALA A 373 13.83 -39.37 4.67
N GLY A 374 14.25 -38.28 5.31
CA GLY A 374 15.12 -37.26 4.74
C GLY A 374 14.42 -35.99 4.24
N ALA A 375 13.12 -35.80 4.53
CA ALA A 375 12.41 -34.56 4.21
C ALA A 375 12.99 -33.38 5.00
N VAL A 376 13.29 -32.28 4.31
CA VAL A 376 13.70 -31.02 4.95
C VAL A 376 12.47 -30.17 5.28
N PRO A 377 12.57 -29.14 6.15
CA PRO A 377 11.41 -28.30 6.49
C PRO A 377 10.67 -27.71 5.29
N SER A 378 11.38 -27.35 4.21
CA SER A 378 10.76 -26.85 2.97
C SER A 378 9.91 -27.89 2.26
N ASP A 379 10.21 -29.19 2.42
CA ASP A 379 9.41 -30.26 1.83
C ASP A 379 8.08 -30.45 2.56
N LEU A 380 8.10 -30.38 3.90
CA LEU A 380 6.88 -30.40 4.72
C LEU A 380 6.00 -29.20 4.39
N GLY A 381 6.61 -28.01 4.27
CA GLY A 381 5.93 -26.79 3.84
C GLY A 381 5.30 -26.92 2.46
N ARG A 382 6.01 -27.52 1.49
CA ARG A 382 5.49 -27.77 0.14
C ARG A 382 4.29 -28.73 0.16
N SER A 383 4.35 -29.80 0.96
CA SER A 383 3.22 -30.72 1.14
C SER A 383 2.00 -30.05 1.75
N LEU A 384 2.19 -29.21 2.77
CA LEU A 384 1.11 -28.45 3.39
C LEU A 384 0.50 -27.45 2.41
N ALA A 385 1.32 -26.72 1.66
CA ALA A 385 0.84 -25.79 0.63
C ALA A 385 0.04 -26.51 -0.46
N TYR A 386 0.51 -27.69 -0.90
CA TYR A 386 -0.20 -28.51 -1.87
C TYR A 386 -1.54 -29.03 -1.31
N ALA A 387 -1.57 -29.50 -0.05
CA ALA A 387 -2.81 -29.90 0.63
C ALA A 387 -3.82 -28.74 0.71
N ALA A 388 -3.36 -27.54 1.08
CA ALA A 388 -4.20 -26.35 1.12
C ALA A 388 -4.77 -26.00 -0.27
N ALA A 389 -3.95 -26.06 -1.32
CA ALA A 389 -4.40 -25.83 -2.70
C ALA A 389 -5.44 -26.86 -3.16
N LEU A 390 -5.25 -28.15 -2.84
CA LEU A 390 -6.24 -29.19 -3.12
C LEU A 390 -7.57 -28.93 -2.42
N ARG A 391 -7.54 -28.47 -1.16
CA ARG A 391 -8.76 -28.13 -0.41
C ARG A 391 -9.54 -27.02 -1.11
N VAL A 392 -8.86 -25.98 -1.57
CA VAL A 392 -9.49 -24.89 -2.36
C VAL A 392 -10.04 -25.41 -3.69
N ALA A 393 -9.31 -26.30 -4.38
CA ALA A 393 -9.77 -26.86 -5.66
C ALA A 393 -10.98 -27.80 -5.51
N TYR A 394 -11.03 -28.62 -4.45
CA TYR A 394 -12.11 -29.58 -4.21
C TYR A 394 -13.35 -28.97 -3.57
N PHE A 395 -13.18 -27.93 -2.76
CA PHE A 395 -14.26 -27.29 -2.01
C PHE A 395 -14.41 -25.81 -2.36
N GLY A 396 -13.99 -25.42 -3.57
CA GLY A 396 -14.04 -24.04 -4.03
C GLY A 396 -15.40 -23.42 -3.75
N SER A 397 -15.40 -22.28 -3.07
CA SER A 397 -16.58 -21.48 -2.79
C SER A 397 -17.17 -20.98 -4.11
N ALA A 398 -18.23 -21.63 -4.58
CA ALA A 398 -19.20 -21.01 -5.49
C ALA A 398 -19.99 -19.93 -4.76
#